data_AF-A0A7Y5ITM4-F1
#
_entry.id   AF-A0A7Y5ITM4-F1
#
_cell.length_a   1.000
_cell.length_b   1.000
_cell.length_c   1.000
_cell.angle_alpha   90.00
_cell.angle_beta   90.00
_cell.angle_gamma   90.00
#
_symmetry.space_group_name_H-M   'P 1'
#
loop_
_entity.id
_entity.type
_entity.pdbx_description
1 polymer ?
#
loop_
_entity_poly.entity_id
_entity_poly.type
_entity_poly.pdbx_seq_one_letter_code
_entity_poly.pdbx_strand_id
1 'polypeptide(L)'
;MTFWDRLFRAAFVGLGVGLGWGIRGDFGHVLGASYPGAILGLAFCFVTGQKAAFRWMPLLAALSAVGIGMGGKMSYAVLHGYAQSNTFINYSYGFFCLILQGGAWGTFGCAAVGLFLERKRLRLEEWASLATTIAVSGWAAYHIVYTLIGFDINPYRSNLSVAYTGGAIALFAWLYLHKKWYGLKGAMFGYIGFGLGMAVARLWGNIARNLPEGWSINDWNVMETGCGFIGGFIFAFGMLGRKIDDPPEENTWFRLARNLGALYVIAGIPLCHLTMRLGPEKVLENIKGSLPTLGISDPAELAGTVTALLHLWGLAAFLGAGLILFLLNRNRTEFSWLPVMWLSAVMLLIQNTGALYFFQPRREGYINMHEVFWGLLILMGLYAIYFLTIHARRDCSEPDQISETANWRGWIGGSAAVYILLVFLTGFINTEKNMLSANTRWPIWVWTQGPFPGAQPTPTPTATEAPRSSP
;
A
#
# COMPACT_ATOMS: atom_id res chain seq x y z
N MET A 1 1.56 -24.46 13.95
CA MET A 1 2.41 -23.25 13.88
C MET A 1 2.44 -22.58 15.25
N THR A 2 3.62 -22.31 15.83
CA THR A 2 3.67 -21.60 17.12
C THR A 2 3.34 -20.11 16.94
N PHE A 3 2.95 -19.44 18.03
CA PHE A 3 2.71 -17.99 18.02
C PHE A 3 3.93 -17.20 17.52
N TRP A 4 5.13 -17.53 18.02
CA TRP A 4 6.37 -16.87 17.62
C TRP A 4 6.72 -17.08 16.15
N ASP A 5 6.56 -18.31 15.64
CA ASP A 5 6.78 -18.59 14.22
C ASP A 5 5.84 -17.75 13.33
N ARG A 6 4.57 -17.64 13.73
CA ARG A 6 3.61 -16.78 13.04
C ARG A 6 4.01 -15.30 13.11
N LEU A 7 4.45 -14.83 14.28
CA LEU A 7 4.89 -13.45 14.49
C LEU A 7 6.05 -13.09 13.55
N PHE A 8 7.08 -13.95 13.49
CA PHE A 8 8.25 -13.74 12.65
C PHE A 8 7.92 -13.76 11.16
N ARG A 9 7.06 -14.69 10.71
CA ARG A 9 6.57 -14.72 9.32
C ARG A 9 5.76 -13.50 8.95
N ALA A 10 4.88 -13.05 9.85
CA ALA A 10 4.11 -11.83 9.64
C ALA A 10 5.02 -10.59 9.58
N ALA A 11 6.07 -10.54 10.42
CA ALA A 11 7.06 -9.47 10.38
C ALA A 11 7.79 -9.39 9.05
N PHE A 12 8.16 -10.52 8.43
CA PHE A 12 8.75 -10.52 7.08
C PHE A 12 7.79 -9.90 6.04
N VAL A 13 6.51 -10.27 6.08
CA VAL A 13 5.52 -9.68 5.16
C VAL A 13 5.35 -8.19 5.43
N GLY A 14 5.33 -7.78 6.71
CA GLY A 14 5.36 -6.38 7.09
C GLY A 14 6.56 -5.64 6.52
N LEU A 15 7.78 -6.16 6.67
CA LEU A 15 9.00 -5.53 6.13
C LEU A 15 8.90 -5.33 4.60
N GLY A 16 8.48 -6.36 3.87
CA GLY A 16 8.33 -6.27 2.42
C GLY A 16 7.26 -5.27 1.99
N VAL A 17 6.09 -5.31 2.60
CA VAL A 17 4.99 -4.39 2.24
C VAL A 17 5.30 -2.97 2.69
N GLY A 18 5.98 -2.79 3.83
CA GLY A 18 6.47 -1.50 4.32
C GLY A 18 7.50 -0.88 3.39
N LEU A 19 8.48 -1.65 2.92
CA LEU A 19 9.40 -1.22 1.87
C LEU A 19 8.63 -0.84 0.59
N GLY A 20 7.68 -1.69 0.20
CA GLY A 20 6.84 -1.45 -0.98
C GLY A 20 6.05 -0.14 -0.91
N TRP A 21 5.48 0.15 0.24
CA TRP A 21 4.67 1.35 0.47
C TRP A 21 5.52 2.60 0.64
N GLY A 22 6.73 2.49 1.22
CA GLY A 22 7.69 3.59 1.28
C GLY A 22 8.15 4.02 -0.10
N ILE A 23 8.55 3.07 -0.94
CA ILE A 23 8.93 3.32 -2.35
C ILE A 23 7.76 3.89 -3.16
N ARG A 24 6.54 3.42 -2.88
CA ARG A 24 5.33 3.94 -3.52
C ARG A 24 5.20 5.45 -3.33
N GLY A 25 5.63 6.02 -2.21
CA GLY A 25 5.53 7.46 -1.93
C GLY A 25 6.10 8.34 -3.03
N ASP A 26 7.20 7.89 -3.63
CA ASP A 26 7.91 8.64 -4.66
C ASP A 26 7.28 8.48 -6.05
N PHE A 27 6.50 7.41 -6.26
CA PHE A 27 5.83 7.14 -7.54
C PHE A 27 4.36 7.56 -7.57
N GLY A 28 3.66 7.43 -6.44
CA GLY A 28 2.25 7.73 -6.25
C GLY A 28 1.28 6.88 -7.11
N HIS A 29 -0.01 7.17 -6.95
CA HIS A 29 -1.10 6.69 -7.79
C HIS A 29 -1.28 5.16 -7.84
N VAL A 30 -2.02 4.68 -8.85
CA VAL A 30 -2.41 3.28 -9.04
C VAL A 30 -1.19 2.36 -9.21
N LEU A 31 -0.26 2.73 -10.09
CA LEU A 31 0.92 1.91 -10.38
C LEU A 31 1.84 1.79 -9.17
N GLY A 32 2.09 2.90 -8.45
CA GLY A 32 2.85 2.88 -7.22
C GLY A 32 2.21 1.97 -6.17
N ALA A 33 0.89 1.94 -6.08
CA ALA A 33 0.16 1.06 -5.17
C ALA A 33 0.14 -0.42 -5.61
N SER A 34 0.30 -0.71 -6.90
CA SER A 34 0.39 -2.10 -7.38
C SER A 34 1.62 -2.83 -6.84
N TYR A 35 2.74 -2.14 -6.65
CA TYR A 35 3.97 -2.74 -6.15
C TYR A 35 3.86 -3.33 -4.73
N PRO A 36 3.47 -2.58 -3.68
CA PRO A 36 3.27 -3.18 -2.36
C PRO A 36 2.17 -4.25 -2.36
N GLY A 37 1.17 -4.12 -3.23
CA GLY A 37 0.17 -5.18 -3.43
C GLY A 37 0.77 -6.48 -3.97
N ALA A 38 1.68 -6.40 -4.95
CA ALA A 38 2.43 -7.55 -5.44
C ALA A 38 3.28 -8.18 -4.33
N ILE A 39 4.02 -7.34 -3.58
CA ILE A 39 4.86 -7.82 -2.47
C ILE A 39 4.03 -8.51 -1.39
N LEU A 40 2.84 -7.99 -1.06
CA LEU A 40 1.94 -8.65 -0.10
C LEU A 40 1.66 -10.10 -0.52
N GLY A 41 1.29 -10.34 -1.78
CA GLY A 41 1.00 -11.67 -2.29
C GLY A 41 2.25 -12.57 -2.38
N LEU A 42 3.36 -12.04 -2.90
CA LEU A 42 4.63 -12.78 -3.01
C LEU A 42 5.15 -13.18 -1.63
N ALA A 43 5.27 -12.22 -0.72
CA ALA A 43 5.82 -12.41 0.62
C ALA A 43 4.93 -13.36 1.43
N PHE A 44 3.59 -13.18 1.37
CA PHE A 44 2.66 -14.08 2.03
C PHE A 44 2.85 -15.53 1.56
N CYS A 45 2.90 -15.77 0.24
CA CYS A 45 3.12 -17.11 -0.29
C CYS A 45 4.46 -17.72 0.18
N PHE A 46 5.54 -16.95 0.13
CA PHE A 46 6.85 -17.39 0.60
C PHE A 46 6.81 -17.81 2.07
N VAL A 47 6.30 -16.95 2.94
CA VAL A 47 6.29 -17.22 4.39
C VAL A 47 5.30 -18.30 4.79
N THR A 48 4.41 -18.79 3.91
CA THR A 48 3.61 -19.99 4.22
C THR A 48 4.47 -21.24 4.32
N GLY A 49 5.60 -21.30 3.62
CA GLY A 49 6.44 -22.51 3.47
C GLY A 49 5.78 -23.64 2.69
N GLN A 50 4.60 -23.43 2.07
CA GLN A 50 3.85 -24.49 1.39
C GLN A 50 4.20 -24.54 -0.10
N LYS A 51 4.48 -25.75 -0.62
CA LYS A 51 4.77 -25.96 -2.05
C LYS A 51 3.62 -25.52 -2.97
N ALA A 52 2.38 -25.71 -2.52
CA ALA A 52 1.19 -25.23 -3.24
C ALA A 52 1.18 -23.70 -3.36
N ALA A 53 1.57 -22.99 -2.30
CA ALA A 53 1.61 -21.53 -2.30
C ALA A 53 2.61 -20.97 -3.33
N PHE A 54 3.76 -21.64 -3.52
CA PHE A 54 4.73 -21.26 -4.56
C PHE A 54 4.13 -21.32 -5.97
N ARG A 55 3.31 -22.33 -6.25
CA ARG A 55 2.63 -22.48 -7.56
C ARG A 55 1.54 -21.42 -7.78
N TRP A 56 0.87 -20.99 -6.71
CA TRP A 56 -0.13 -19.92 -6.73
C TRP A 56 0.45 -18.50 -6.66
N MET A 57 1.71 -18.38 -6.23
CA MET A 57 2.36 -17.12 -5.88
C MET A 57 2.22 -16.03 -6.95
N PRO A 58 2.44 -16.28 -8.26
CA PRO A 58 2.32 -15.22 -9.26
C PRO A 58 0.90 -14.68 -9.42
N LEU A 59 -0.11 -15.54 -9.32
CA LEU A 59 -1.52 -15.16 -9.46
C LEU A 59 -1.99 -14.39 -8.24
N LEU A 60 -1.64 -14.85 -7.04
CA LEU A 60 -1.96 -14.15 -5.79
C LEU A 60 -1.29 -12.77 -5.72
N ALA A 61 -0.04 -12.67 -6.15
CA ALA A 61 0.66 -11.40 -6.27
C ALA A 61 0.00 -10.48 -7.30
N ALA A 62 -0.37 -10.98 -8.49
CA ALA A 62 -1.04 -10.17 -9.51
C ALA A 62 -2.41 -9.66 -9.03
N LEU A 63 -3.24 -10.52 -8.42
CA LEU A 63 -4.55 -10.13 -7.89
C LEU A 63 -4.44 -9.10 -6.77
N SER A 64 -3.49 -9.30 -5.85
CA SER A 64 -3.22 -8.37 -4.76
C SER A 64 -2.69 -7.03 -5.29
N ALA A 65 -1.81 -7.05 -6.30
CA ALA A 65 -1.30 -5.86 -6.99
C ALA A 65 -2.42 -5.04 -7.66
N VAL A 66 -3.37 -5.71 -8.33
CA VAL A 66 -4.52 -5.03 -8.91
C VAL A 66 -5.43 -4.46 -7.82
N GLY A 67 -5.80 -5.28 -6.83
CA GLY A 67 -6.74 -4.87 -5.78
C GLY A 67 -6.24 -3.70 -4.93
N ILE A 68 -4.98 -3.75 -4.45
CA ILE A 68 -4.37 -2.64 -3.72
C ILE A 68 -4.03 -1.47 -4.67
N GLY A 69 -3.62 -1.78 -5.89
CA GLY A 69 -3.33 -0.79 -6.94
C GLY A 69 -4.50 0.15 -7.20
N MET A 70 -5.73 -0.39 -7.31
CA MET A 70 -6.94 0.41 -7.52
C MET A 70 -7.11 1.52 -6.48
N GLY A 71 -6.82 1.23 -5.20
CA GLY A 71 -6.88 2.22 -4.12
C GLY A 71 -5.98 3.44 -4.32
N GLY A 72 -4.96 3.36 -5.18
CA GLY A 72 -4.06 4.45 -5.56
C GLY A 72 -4.74 5.68 -6.18
N LYS A 73 -6.04 5.62 -6.52
CA LYS A 73 -6.82 6.81 -6.92
C LYS A 73 -7.37 7.63 -5.76
N MET A 74 -7.39 7.09 -4.54
CA MET A 74 -7.89 7.81 -3.38
C MET A 74 -6.91 8.90 -2.95
N SER A 75 -7.42 10.11 -2.69
CA SER A 75 -6.63 11.18 -2.08
C SER A 75 -6.79 11.13 -0.56
N TYR A 76 -5.69 11.25 0.19
CA TYR A 76 -5.67 11.18 1.67
C TYR A 76 -4.90 12.32 2.33
N ALA A 77 -4.17 13.15 1.58
CA ALA A 77 -3.25 14.14 2.15
C ALA A 77 -3.95 15.09 3.15
N VAL A 78 -5.16 15.53 2.85
CA VAL A 78 -5.97 16.38 3.74
C VAL A 78 -6.33 15.65 5.04
N LEU A 79 -6.62 14.35 4.99
CA LEU A 79 -6.95 13.56 6.18
C LEU A 79 -5.76 13.42 7.13
N HIS A 80 -4.56 13.30 6.57
CA HIS A 80 -3.33 13.39 7.38
C HIS A 80 -3.13 14.78 7.96
N GLY A 81 -3.46 15.83 7.22
CA GLY A 81 -3.47 17.20 7.74
C GLY A 81 -4.37 17.35 8.96
N TYR A 82 -5.58 16.76 8.96
CA TYR A 82 -6.43 16.75 10.15
C TYR A 82 -5.77 16.05 11.33
N ALA A 83 -5.15 14.87 11.10
CA ALA A 83 -4.44 14.11 12.12
C ALA A 83 -3.16 14.80 12.65
N GLN A 84 -2.66 15.84 11.96
CA GLN A 84 -1.55 16.68 12.41
C GLN A 84 -2.01 17.86 13.28
N SER A 85 -3.31 18.13 13.37
CA SER A 85 -3.82 19.22 14.21
C SER A 85 -3.56 18.96 15.69
N ASN A 86 -3.34 20.01 16.49
CA ASN A 86 -3.25 19.92 17.96
C ASN A 86 -4.61 20.09 18.67
N THR A 87 -5.72 20.16 17.92
CA THR A 87 -7.08 20.27 18.48
C THR A 87 -7.79 18.91 18.49
N PHE A 88 -8.38 18.54 19.64
CA PHE A 88 -8.99 17.23 19.88
C PHE A 88 -9.91 16.76 18.75
N ILE A 89 -10.80 17.65 18.33
CA ILE A 89 -11.81 17.35 17.32
C ILE A 89 -11.16 17.04 15.96
N ASN A 90 -10.21 17.85 15.51
CA ASN A 90 -9.57 17.69 14.20
C ASN A 90 -8.72 16.42 14.13
N TYR A 91 -7.84 16.18 15.11
CA TYR A 91 -6.99 14.99 15.02
C TYR A 91 -7.77 13.69 15.22
N SER A 92 -8.81 13.69 16.07
CA SER A 92 -9.68 12.52 16.24
C SER A 92 -10.40 12.19 14.94
N TYR A 93 -10.97 13.20 14.28
CA TYR A 93 -11.57 13.06 12.96
C TYR A 93 -10.57 12.55 11.93
N GLY A 94 -9.37 13.14 11.89
CA GLY A 94 -8.29 12.72 11.00
C GLY A 94 -7.94 11.24 11.16
N PHE A 95 -7.64 10.78 12.37
CA PHE A 95 -7.34 9.36 12.62
C PHE A 95 -8.50 8.44 12.27
N PHE A 96 -9.74 8.83 12.59
CA PHE A 96 -10.91 8.04 12.24
C PHE A 96 -11.04 7.86 10.72
N CYS A 97 -10.93 8.95 9.96
CA CYS A 97 -10.97 8.91 8.50
C CYS A 97 -9.80 8.12 7.91
N LEU A 98 -8.60 8.19 8.51
CA LEU A 98 -7.45 7.38 8.09
C LEU A 98 -7.68 5.89 8.32
N ILE A 99 -8.32 5.49 9.42
CA ILE A 99 -8.72 4.09 9.63
C ILE A 99 -9.67 3.63 8.55
N LEU A 100 -10.72 4.41 8.26
CA LEU A 100 -11.71 4.05 7.25
C LEU A 100 -11.10 3.97 5.85
N GLN A 101 -10.31 4.98 5.47
CA GLN A 101 -9.71 5.05 4.15
C GLN A 101 -8.60 4.01 3.96
N GLY A 102 -7.72 3.85 4.95
CA GLY A 102 -6.70 2.79 4.93
C GLY A 102 -7.35 1.41 4.85
N GLY A 103 -8.43 1.20 5.59
CA GLY A 103 -9.17 -0.05 5.56
C GLY A 103 -9.79 -0.33 4.19
N ALA A 104 -10.50 0.64 3.63
CA ALA A 104 -11.06 0.53 2.28
C ALA A 104 -9.97 0.24 1.23
N TRP A 105 -8.77 0.79 1.38
CA TRP A 105 -7.63 0.52 0.50
C TRP A 105 -7.19 -0.94 0.53
N GLY A 106 -6.86 -1.44 1.72
CA GLY A 106 -6.31 -2.79 1.88
C GLY A 106 -7.31 -3.90 1.57
N THR A 107 -8.61 -3.62 1.70
CA THR A 107 -9.67 -4.63 1.64
C THR A 107 -9.66 -5.42 0.34
N PHE A 108 -9.60 -4.77 -0.82
CA PHE A 108 -9.83 -5.44 -2.11
C PHE A 108 -8.72 -6.44 -2.45
N GLY A 109 -7.45 -6.06 -2.32
CA GLY A 109 -6.33 -6.97 -2.59
C GLY A 109 -6.26 -8.12 -1.57
N CYS A 110 -6.47 -7.83 -0.29
CA CYS A 110 -6.47 -8.85 0.76
C CYS A 110 -7.66 -9.82 0.64
N ALA A 111 -8.84 -9.32 0.27
CA ALA A 111 -10.02 -10.14 -0.02
C ALA A 111 -9.78 -11.01 -1.25
N ALA A 112 -9.16 -10.48 -2.30
CA ALA A 112 -8.84 -11.25 -3.50
C ALA A 112 -7.89 -12.42 -3.18
N VAL A 113 -6.87 -12.21 -2.35
CA VAL A 113 -6.00 -13.30 -1.87
C VAL A 113 -6.79 -14.35 -1.10
N GLY A 114 -7.66 -13.93 -0.17
CA GLY A 114 -8.52 -14.86 0.59
C GLY A 114 -9.50 -15.63 -0.30
N LEU A 115 -10.16 -14.95 -1.24
CA LEU A 115 -11.11 -15.53 -2.18
C LEU A 115 -10.46 -16.57 -3.10
N PHE A 116 -9.27 -16.27 -3.59
CA PHE A 116 -8.56 -17.16 -4.50
C PHE A 116 -8.07 -18.43 -3.80
N LEU A 117 -7.89 -18.36 -2.48
CA LEU A 117 -7.54 -19.48 -1.61
C LEU A 117 -8.77 -20.18 -1.01
N GLU A 118 -9.99 -19.87 -1.45
CA GLU A 118 -11.18 -20.61 -1.01
C GLU A 118 -11.14 -22.08 -1.45
N ARG A 119 -11.64 -22.98 -0.58
CA ARG A 119 -11.75 -24.42 -0.91
C ARG A 119 -12.61 -24.62 -2.15
N LYS A 120 -13.73 -23.89 -2.21
CA LYS A 120 -14.64 -23.86 -3.34
C LYS A 120 -14.31 -22.67 -4.21
N ARG A 121 -13.68 -22.95 -5.35
CA ARG A 121 -13.34 -21.93 -6.35
C ARG A 121 -14.61 -21.23 -6.83
N LEU A 122 -14.48 -19.93 -7.06
CA LEU A 122 -15.58 -19.12 -7.58
C LEU A 122 -15.83 -19.45 -9.05
N ARG A 123 -17.11 -19.56 -9.40
CA ARG A 123 -17.58 -19.63 -10.78
C ARG A 123 -17.50 -18.24 -11.44
N LEU A 124 -17.50 -18.20 -12.77
CA LEU A 124 -17.43 -16.94 -13.51
C LEU A 124 -18.59 -16.00 -13.15
N GLU A 125 -19.79 -16.54 -12.97
CA GLU A 125 -20.98 -15.81 -12.50
C GLU A 125 -20.79 -15.19 -11.10
N GLU A 126 -20.09 -15.87 -10.20
CA GLU A 126 -19.80 -15.34 -8.85
C GLU A 126 -18.77 -14.21 -8.95
N TRP A 127 -17.75 -14.35 -9.80
CA TRP A 127 -16.80 -13.27 -10.08
C TRP A 127 -17.47 -12.04 -10.68
N ALA A 128 -18.36 -12.23 -11.65
CA ALA A 128 -19.12 -11.16 -12.29
C ALA A 128 -20.08 -10.49 -11.28
N SER A 129 -20.82 -11.28 -10.50
CA SER A 129 -21.70 -10.79 -9.45
C SER A 129 -20.93 -9.96 -8.42
N LEU A 130 -19.78 -10.45 -7.97
CA LEU A 130 -18.91 -9.73 -7.02
C LEU A 130 -18.43 -8.39 -7.59
N ALA A 131 -17.87 -8.40 -8.81
CA ALA A 131 -17.36 -7.19 -9.45
C ALA A 131 -18.47 -6.14 -9.65
N THR A 132 -19.64 -6.57 -10.14
CA THR A 132 -20.81 -5.70 -10.31
C THR A 132 -21.30 -5.17 -8.97
N THR A 133 -21.38 -6.00 -7.93
CA THR A 133 -21.82 -5.60 -6.59
C THR A 133 -20.92 -4.52 -6.01
N ILE A 134 -19.60 -4.69 -6.12
CA ILE A 134 -18.61 -3.69 -5.68
C ILE A 134 -18.77 -2.39 -6.47
N ALA A 135 -18.82 -2.47 -7.80
CA ALA A 135 -18.87 -1.30 -8.67
C ALA A 135 -20.15 -0.48 -8.47
N VAL A 136 -21.31 -1.13 -8.48
CA VAL A 136 -22.61 -0.48 -8.30
C VAL A 136 -22.74 0.12 -6.90
N SER A 137 -22.28 -0.58 -5.85
CA SER A 137 -22.37 -0.07 -4.48
C SER A 137 -21.40 1.08 -4.23
N GLY A 138 -20.19 1.02 -4.80
CA GLY A 138 -19.26 2.15 -4.72
C GLY A 138 -19.77 3.39 -5.46
N TRP A 139 -20.33 3.19 -6.66
CA TRP A 139 -21.00 4.25 -7.41
C TRP A 139 -22.17 4.85 -6.60
N ALA A 140 -23.06 4.01 -6.07
CA ALA A 140 -24.21 4.45 -5.28
C ALA A 140 -23.78 5.22 -4.02
N ALA A 141 -22.79 4.72 -3.28
CA ALA A 141 -22.27 5.40 -2.09
C ALA A 141 -21.70 6.79 -2.44
N TYR A 142 -20.94 6.90 -3.53
CA TYR A 142 -20.43 8.19 -4.00
C TYR A 142 -21.57 9.16 -4.34
N HIS A 143 -22.56 8.71 -5.10
CA HIS A 143 -23.69 9.57 -5.46
C HIS A 143 -24.53 9.99 -4.25
N ILE A 144 -24.83 9.06 -3.34
CA ILE A 144 -25.64 9.36 -2.15
C ILE A 144 -24.89 10.31 -1.21
N VAL A 145 -23.66 9.98 -0.84
CA VAL A 145 -22.93 10.71 0.20
C VAL A 145 -22.32 11.99 -0.33
N TYR A 146 -21.67 11.96 -1.48
CA TYR A 146 -21.01 13.15 -2.02
C TYR A 146 -21.96 13.99 -2.88
N THR A 147 -22.66 13.39 -3.86
CA THR A 147 -23.49 14.20 -4.80
C THR A 147 -24.81 14.66 -4.20
N LEU A 148 -25.55 13.80 -3.48
CA LEU A 148 -26.86 14.14 -2.93
C LEU A 148 -26.77 14.81 -1.57
N ILE A 149 -25.99 14.26 -0.64
CA ILE A 149 -25.83 14.82 0.70
C ILE A 149 -24.87 16.02 0.69
N GLY A 150 -23.95 16.11 -0.28
CA GLY A 150 -22.94 17.17 -0.32
C GLY A 150 -21.82 16.98 0.71
N PHE A 151 -21.61 15.75 1.19
CA PHE A 151 -20.56 15.48 2.18
C PHE A 151 -19.19 15.35 1.51
N ASP A 152 -18.42 16.44 1.59
CA ASP A 152 -17.06 16.54 1.08
C ASP A 152 -16.04 16.14 2.16
N ILE A 153 -15.55 14.90 2.09
CA ILE A 153 -14.55 14.35 3.01
C ILE A 153 -13.16 14.95 2.73
N ASN A 154 -12.89 15.32 1.48
CA ASN A 154 -11.58 15.78 1.04
C ASN A 154 -11.71 16.99 0.09
N PRO A 155 -12.02 18.18 0.64
CA PRO A 155 -12.28 19.36 -0.16
C PRO A 155 -11.15 19.72 -1.11
N TYR A 156 -11.50 20.12 -2.34
CA TYR A 156 -10.58 20.41 -3.46
C TYR A 156 -9.78 19.21 -3.98
N ARG A 157 -10.05 18.01 -3.48
CA ARG A 157 -9.44 16.76 -3.91
C ARG A 157 -10.54 15.75 -4.24
N SER A 158 -10.13 14.54 -4.56
CA SER A 158 -11.06 13.48 -4.93
C SER A 158 -11.72 12.84 -3.71
N ASN A 159 -13.05 12.79 -3.72
CA ASN A 159 -13.88 12.04 -2.76
C ASN A 159 -14.05 10.55 -3.13
N LEU A 160 -13.17 10.00 -3.98
CA LEU A 160 -13.25 8.59 -4.36
C LEU A 160 -13.17 7.63 -3.15
N SER A 161 -12.60 8.04 -2.02
CA SER A 161 -12.61 7.24 -0.78
C SER A 161 -14.02 6.86 -0.31
N VAL A 162 -15.03 7.69 -0.59
CA VAL A 162 -16.45 7.35 -0.38
C VAL A 162 -16.87 6.16 -1.24
N ALA A 163 -16.52 6.18 -2.52
CA ALA A 163 -16.82 5.08 -3.45
C ALA A 163 -16.15 3.77 -3.01
N TYR A 164 -14.87 3.83 -2.64
CA TYR A 164 -14.13 2.65 -2.15
C TYR A 164 -14.72 2.13 -0.84
N THR A 165 -15.19 3.01 0.05
CA THR A 165 -15.87 2.60 1.30
C THR A 165 -17.18 1.88 0.99
N GLY A 166 -18.02 2.42 0.09
CA GLY A 166 -19.24 1.75 -0.35
C GLY A 166 -18.98 0.39 -1.00
N GLY A 167 -17.97 0.31 -1.86
CA GLY A 167 -17.52 -0.95 -2.46
C GLY A 167 -17.01 -1.97 -1.43
N ALA A 168 -16.30 -1.51 -0.39
CA ALA A 168 -15.80 -2.37 0.68
C ALA A 168 -16.95 -2.94 1.54
N ILE A 169 -17.94 -2.11 1.91
CA ILE A 169 -19.14 -2.55 2.64
C ILE A 169 -19.87 -3.64 1.83
N ALA A 170 -20.06 -3.41 0.53
CA ALA A 170 -20.72 -4.37 -0.34
C ALA A 170 -19.92 -5.66 -0.53
N LEU A 171 -18.59 -5.58 -0.60
CA LEU A 171 -17.70 -6.74 -0.62
C LEU A 171 -17.86 -7.56 0.67
N PHE A 172 -17.85 -6.93 1.84
CA PHE A 172 -18.09 -7.62 3.11
C PHE A 172 -19.45 -8.33 3.14
N ALA A 173 -20.51 -7.62 2.73
CA ALA A 173 -21.85 -8.18 2.65
C ALA A 173 -21.92 -9.37 1.68
N TRP A 174 -21.36 -9.22 0.47
CA TRP A 174 -21.36 -10.27 -0.55
C TRP A 174 -20.62 -11.52 -0.06
N LEU A 175 -19.44 -11.35 0.54
CA LEU A 175 -18.63 -12.46 1.08
C LEU A 175 -19.37 -13.22 2.18
N TYR A 176 -20.05 -12.49 3.08
CA TYR A 176 -20.86 -13.07 4.13
C TYR A 176 -22.06 -13.85 3.57
N LEU A 177 -22.82 -13.23 2.67
CA LEU A 177 -24.03 -13.83 2.07
C LEU A 177 -23.70 -15.09 1.24
N HIS A 178 -22.57 -15.10 0.55
CA HIS A 178 -22.10 -16.24 -0.25
C HIS A 178 -21.23 -17.22 0.54
N LYS A 179 -21.10 -17.04 1.87
CA LYS A 179 -20.36 -17.92 2.78
C LYS A 179 -18.89 -18.14 2.36
N LYS A 180 -18.25 -17.10 1.81
CA LYS A 180 -16.83 -17.10 1.43
C LYS A 180 -15.99 -16.67 2.64
N TRP A 181 -15.87 -17.55 3.63
CA TRP A 181 -15.30 -17.23 4.95
C TRP A 181 -13.84 -16.84 4.92
N TYR A 182 -13.04 -17.46 4.05
CA TYR A 182 -11.62 -17.13 3.93
C TYR A 182 -11.38 -15.86 3.13
N GLY A 183 -12.21 -15.61 2.11
CA GLY A 183 -12.29 -14.30 1.46
C GLY A 183 -12.67 -13.19 2.45
N LEU A 184 -13.69 -13.44 3.27
CA LEU A 184 -14.15 -12.56 4.34
C LEU A 184 -13.06 -12.29 5.39
N LYS A 185 -12.31 -13.33 5.77
CA LYS A 185 -11.15 -13.24 6.65
C LYS A 185 -10.06 -12.34 6.05
N GLY A 186 -9.72 -12.55 4.78
CA GLY A 186 -8.77 -11.70 4.05
C GLY A 186 -9.22 -10.24 3.99
N ALA A 187 -10.48 -10.00 3.65
CA ALA A 187 -11.08 -8.66 3.63
C ALA A 187 -10.97 -7.97 5.00
N MET A 188 -11.32 -8.69 6.08
CA MET A 188 -11.29 -8.17 7.44
C MET A 188 -9.88 -7.76 7.88
N PHE A 189 -8.90 -8.66 7.70
CA PHE A 189 -7.53 -8.36 8.09
C PHE A 189 -6.87 -7.31 7.19
N GLY A 190 -7.27 -7.23 5.91
CA GLY A 190 -6.88 -6.12 5.05
C GLY A 190 -7.46 -4.78 5.54
N TYR A 191 -8.74 -4.75 5.88
CA TYR A 191 -9.40 -3.54 6.37
C TYR A 191 -8.80 -3.05 7.68
N ILE A 192 -8.69 -3.94 8.68
CA ILE A 192 -8.12 -3.57 9.98
C ILE A 192 -6.63 -3.28 9.86
N GLY A 193 -5.90 -4.12 9.11
CA GLY A 193 -4.45 -3.97 8.95
C GLY A 193 -4.07 -2.63 8.35
N PHE A 194 -4.59 -2.31 7.17
CA PHE A 194 -4.25 -1.06 6.49
C PHE A 194 -4.94 0.16 7.11
N GLY A 195 -6.11 0.00 7.74
CA GLY A 195 -6.76 1.06 8.50
C GLY A 195 -5.94 1.50 9.72
N LEU A 196 -5.60 0.54 10.59
CA LEU A 196 -4.70 0.80 11.72
C LEU A 196 -3.31 1.21 11.24
N GLY A 197 -2.82 0.63 10.14
CA GLY A 197 -1.55 1.01 9.53
C GLY A 197 -1.48 2.48 9.16
N MET A 198 -2.47 3.01 8.45
CA MET A 198 -2.52 4.44 8.10
C MET A 198 -2.57 5.34 9.33
N ALA A 199 -3.36 4.97 10.35
CA ALA A 199 -3.54 5.78 11.54
C ALA A 199 -2.30 5.76 12.45
N VAL A 200 -1.80 4.58 12.81
CA VAL A 200 -0.60 4.43 13.65
C VAL A 200 0.63 5.02 12.96
N ALA A 201 0.80 4.77 11.66
CA ALA A 201 1.96 5.30 10.95
C ALA A 201 1.91 6.82 10.78
N ARG A 202 0.71 7.44 10.73
CA ARG A 202 0.59 8.89 10.81
C ARG A 202 1.04 9.42 12.17
N LEU A 203 0.76 8.73 13.27
CA LEU A 203 1.32 9.10 14.57
C LEU A 203 2.86 9.05 14.54
N TRP A 204 3.45 8.02 13.94
CA TRP A 204 4.91 7.95 13.75
C TRP A 204 5.45 9.10 12.90
N GLY A 205 4.75 9.48 11.84
CA GLY A 205 5.09 10.68 11.07
C GLY A 205 4.98 11.97 11.91
N ASN A 206 4.01 12.06 12.83
CA ASN A 206 3.90 13.21 13.73
C ASN A 206 5.07 13.27 14.72
N ILE A 207 5.50 12.12 15.24
CA ILE A 207 6.71 12.00 16.07
C ILE A 207 7.95 12.40 15.27
N ALA A 208 8.08 11.93 14.03
CA ALA A 208 9.19 12.24 13.14
C ALA A 208 9.35 13.76 12.88
N ARG A 209 8.26 14.53 12.88
CA ARG A 209 8.30 16.00 12.78
C ARG A 209 8.80 16.71 14.03
N ASN A 210 8.69 16.05 15.18
CA ASN A 210 9.09 16.61 16.46
C ASN A 210 10.48 16.13 16.89
N LEU A 211 11.30 15.62 15.95
CA LEU A 211 12.69 15.33 16.24
C LEU A 211 13.42 16.57 16.78
N PRO A 212 14.45 16.38 17.62
CA PRO A 212 15.26 17.47 18.16
C PRO A 212 15.86 18.35 17.07
N GLU A 213 16.17 19.60 17.41
CA GLU A 213 16.84 20.51 16.48
C GLU A 213 18.15 19.91 15.95
N GLY A 214 18.41 20.14 14.67
CA GLY A 214 19.52 19.50 13.95
C GLY A 214 19.21 18.10 13.42
N TRP A 215 18.05 17.50 13.73
CA TRP A 215 17.63 16.22 13.16
C TRP A 215 16.33 16.34 12.36
N SER A 216 16.30 15.72 11.18
CA SER A 216 15.10 15.63 10.35
C SER A 216 15.03 14.32 9.59
N ILE A 217 13.81 13.89 9.29
CA ILE A 217 13.50 12.71 8.48
C ILE A 217 12.23 13.01 7.69
N ASN A 218 12.09 12.41 6.51
CA ASN A 218 10.87 12.57 5.71
C ASN A 218 9.70 11.85 6.42
N ASP A 219 8.84 12.63 7.08
CA ASP A 219 7.72 12.13 7.88
C ASP A 219 6.62 11.45 7.06
N TRP A 220 6.49 11.83 5.79
CA TRP A 220 5.58 11.19 4.85
C TRP A 220 6.03 9.77 4.52
N ASN A 221 7.32 9.58 4.22
CA ASN A 221 7.88 8.27 3.94
C ASN A 221 7.86 7.37 5.19
N VAL A 222 8.09 7.92 6.40
CA VAL A 222 7.89 7.18 7.66
C VAL A 222 6.46 6.66 7.77
N MET A 223 5.48 7.53 7.50
CA MET A 223 4.07 7.17 7.53
C MET A 223 3.73 6.12 6.47
N GLU A 224 4.24 6.23 5.25
CA GLU A 224 3.93 5.27 4.18
C GLU A 224 4.55 3.91 4.46
N THR A 225 5.84 3.87 4.84
CA THR A 225 6.50 2.65 5.26
C THR A 225 5.79 1.99 6.43
N GLY A 226 5.38 2.77 7.45
CA GLY A 226 4.65 2.23 8.60
C GLY A 226 3.28 1.66 8.23
N CYS A 227 2.55 2.31 7.32
CA CYS A 227 1.25 1.83 6.85
C CYS A 227 1.40 0.45 6.19
N GLY A 228 2.36 0.32 5.26
CA GLY A 228 2.64 -0.96 4.62
C GLY A 228 3.10 -2.03 5.60
N PHE A 229 3.94 -1.67 6.57
CA PHE A 229 4.45 -2.59 7.58
C PHE A 229 3.33 -3.18 8.44
N ILE A 230 2.51 -2.33 9.04
CA ILE A 230 1.42 -2.76 9.91
C ILE A 230 0.34 -3.50 9.11
N GLY A 231 0.00 -3.00 7.92
CA GLY A 231 -0.99 -3.63 7.05
C GLY A 231 -0.59 -5.03 6.60
N GLY A 232 0.63 -5.18 6.08
CA GLY A 232 1.18 -6.47 5.68
C GLY A 232 1.31 -7.44 6.84
N PHE A 233 1.76 -6.95 8.01
CA PHE A 233 1.88 -7.75 9.23
C PHE A 233 0.54 -8.30 9.71
N ILE A 234 -0.48 -7.43 9.90
CA ILE A 234 -1.79 -7.85 10.42
C ILE A 234 -2.47 -8.81 9.43
N PHE A 235 -2.38 -8.52 8.12
CA PHE A 235 -2.89 -9.41 7.09
C PHE A 235 -2.25 -10.81 7.18
N ALA A 236 -0.92 -10.89 7.16
CA ALA A 236 -0.21 -12.16 7.20
C ALA A 236 -0.48 -12.91 8.51
N PHE A 237 -0.44 -12.22 9.65
CA PHE A 237 -0.70 -12.82 10.96
C PHE A 237 -2.10 -13.46 11.02
N GLY A 238 -3.10 -12.79 10.45
CA GLY A 238 -4.46 -13.30 10.39
C GLY A 238 -4.64 -14.48 9.43
N MET A 239 -3.98 -14.43 8.28
CA MET A 239 -4.16 -15.39 7.19
C MET A 239 -3.28 -16.64 7.29
N LEU A 240 -2.18 -16.60 8.04
CA LEU A 240 -1.27 -17.74 8.18
C LEU A 240 -1.90 -18.92 8.91
N GLY A 241 -1.42 -20.12 8.54
CA GLY A 241 -1.68 -21.40 9.23
C GLY A 241 -2.73 -22.30 8.59
N ARG A 242 -3.41 -21.85 7.52
CA ARG A 242 -4.29 -22.72 6.72
C ARG A 242 -3.49 -23.51 5.67
N LYS A 243 -3.86 -24.78 5.44
CA LYS A 243 -3.39 -25.56 4.29
C LYS A 243 -3.94 -24.99 2.98
N ILE A 244 -3.04 -24.75 2.03
CA ILE A 244 -3.35 -24.28 0.68
C ILE A 244 -3.47 -25.50 -0.22
N ASP A 245 -4.62 -25.63 -0.88
CA ASP A 245 -4.87 -26.71 -1.82
C ASP A 245 -3.98 -26.56 -3.05
N ASP A 246 -3.57 -27.70 -3.60
CA ASP A 246 -2.80 -27.70 -4.84
C ASP A 246 -3.60 -27.04 -5.97
N PRO A 247 -2.91 -26.38 -6.91
CA PRO A 247 -3.55 -25.89 -8.11
C PRO A 247 -4.28 -27.00 -8.87
N PRO A 248 -5.29 -26.66 -9.69
CA PRO A 248 -5.92 -27.66 -10.57
C PRO A 248 -4.84 -28.45 -11.31
N GLU A 249 -5.11 -29.72 -11.63
CA GLU A 249 -4.25 -30.51 -12.53
C GLU A 249 -3.77 -29.62 -13.66
N GLU A 250 -2.45 -29.56 -13.85
CA GLU A 250 -1.77 -28.50 -14.60
C GLU A 250 -2.20 -28.46 -16.06
N ASN A 251 -3.37 -27.90 -16.33
CA ASN A 251 -3.84 -27.62 -17.67
C ASN A 251 -3.09 -26.41 -18.22
N THR A 252 -3.05 -26.31 -19.55
CA THR A 252 -2.31 -25.27 -20.26
C THR A 252 -2.73 -23.86 -19.82
N TRP A 253 -4.00 -23.67 -19.49
CA TRP A 253 -4.56 -22.39 -19.05
C TRP A 253 -4.03 -21.92 -17.70
N PHE A 254 -3.94 -22.81 -16.72
CA PHE A 254 -3.39 -22.47 -15.41
C PHE A 254 -1.91 -22.09 -15.54
N ARG A 255 -1.12 -22.87 -16.30
CA ARG A 255 0.28 -22.55 -16.56
C ARG A 255 0.44 -21.20 -17.25
N LEU A 256 -0.39 -20.91 -18.25
CA LEU A 256 -0.39 -19.62 -18.95
C LEU A 256 -0.71 -18.47 -18.00
N ALA A 257 -1.80 -18.57 -17.24
CA ALA A 257 -2.20 -17.55 -16.28
C ALA A 257 -1.12 -17.30 -15.21
N ARG A 258 -0.53 -18.37 -14.66
CA ARG A 258 0.59 -18.29 -13.71
C ARG A 258 1.79 -17.56 -14.32
N ASN A 259 2.15 -17.91 -15.55
CA ASN A 259 3.31 -17.33 -16.22
C ASN A 259 3.06 -15.84 -16.57
N LEU A 260 1.86 -15.50 -17.04
CA LEU A 260 1.46 -14.11 -17.25
C LEU A 260 1.44 -13.31 -15.95
N GLY A 261 0.99 -13.91 -14.84
CA GLY A 261 1.07 -13.31 -13.52
C GLY A 261 2.51 -13.01 -13.11
N ALA A 262 3.45 -13.92 -13.37
CA ALA A 262 4.86 -13.73 -13.06
C ALA A 262 5.47 -12.62 -13.93
N LEU A 263 5.17 -12.60 -15.23
CA LEU A 263 5.60 -11.53 -16.14
C LEU A 263 5.04 -10.18 -15.72
N TYR A 264 3.75 -10.09 -15.41
CA TYR A 264 3.11 -8.87 -14.94
C TYR A 264 3.78 -8.35 -13.66
N VAL A 265 3.96 -9.22 -12.66
CA VAL A 265 4.48 -8.82 -11.35
C VAL A 265 5.96 -8.46 -11.40
N ILE A 266 6.79 -9.29 -12.04
CA ILE A 266 8.25 -9.14 -11.98
C ILE A 266 8.80 -8.19 -13.05
N ALA A 267 8.21 -8.18 -14.25
CA ALA A 267 8.66 -7.30 -15.34
C ALA A 267 7.68 -6.16 -15.60
N GLY A 268 6.37 -6.44 -15.63
CA GLY A 268 5.34 -5.46 -15.97
C GLY A 268 5.28 -4.28 -14.99
N ILE A 269 5.24 -4.55 -13.69
CA ILE A 269 5.20 -3.48 -12.66
C ILE A 269 6.46 -2.59 -12.74
N PRO A 270 7.70 -3.12 -12.72
CA PRO A 270 8.89 -2.27 -12.89
C PRO A 270 8.91 -1.50 -14.21
N LEU A 271 8.55 -2.16 -15.32
CA LEU A 271 8.50 -1.52 -16.63
C LEU A 271 7.53 -0.34 -16.66
N CYS A 272 6.31 -0.51 -16.13
CA CYS A 272 5.33 0.57 -16.06
C CYS A 272 5.84 1.75 -15.21
N HIS A 273 6.62 1.50 -14.16
CA HIS A 273 7.25 2.57 -13.38
C HIS A 273 8.29 3.31 -14.21
N LEU A 274 9.18 2.59 -14.90
CA LEU A 274 10.20 3.19 -15.76
C LEU A 274 9.57 4.05 -16.87
N THR A 275 8.60 3.52 -17.60
CA THR A 275 8.04 4.19 -18.78
C THR A 275 7.09 5.34 -18.44
N MET A 276 6.30 5.21 -17.36
CA MET A 276 5.26 6.20 -17.06
C MET A 276 5.73 7.27 -16.07
N ARG A 277 6.73 6.98 -15.23
CA ARG A 277 7.23 7.92 -14.20
C ARG A 277 8.61 8.48 -14.50
N LEU A 278 9.53 7.67 -15.02
CA LEU A 278 10.94 8.03 -15.16
C LEU A 278 11.35 8.13 -16.64
N GLY A 279 10.50 8.74 -17.47
CA GLY A 279 10.83 9.03 -18.85
C GLY A 279 12.05 9.98 -18.96
N PRO A 280 12.83 9.92 -20.06
CA PRO A 280 14.07 10.69 -20.22
C PRO A 280 13.91 12.19 -19.95
N GLU A 281 12.80 12.78 -20.40
CA GLU A 281 12.48 14.20 -20.19
C GLU A 281 12.32 14.56 -18.71
N LYS A 282 11.60 13.74 -17.94
CA LYS A 282 11.38 13.95 -16.51
C LYS A 282 12.67 13.76 -15.70
N VAL A 283 13.51 12.81 -16.10
CA VAL A 283 14.83 12.60 -15.49
C VAL A 283 15.70 13.86 -15.68
N LEU A 284 15.72 14.41 -16.90
CA LEU A 284 16.46 15.64 -17.19
C LEU A 284 15.91 16.83 -16.40
N GLU A 285 14.59 16.97 -16.27
CA GLU A 285 13.94 18.01 -15.47
C GLU A 285 14.31 17.92 -13.98
N ASN A 286 14.23 16.72 -13.40
CA ASN A 286 14.60 16.46 -12.01
C ASN A 286 16.08 16.77 -11.73
N ILE A 287 16.96 16.41 -12.68
CA ILE A 287 18.40 16.69 -12.58
C ILE A 287 18.64 18.20 -12.63
N LYS A 288 18.01 18.93 -13.57
CA LYS A 288 18.15 20.40 -13.67
C LYS A 288 17.79 21.11 -12.37
N GLY A 289 16.72 20.68 -11.70
CA GLY A 289 16.34 21.21 -10.40
C GLY A 289 17.33 20.90 -9.26
N SER A 290 18.13 19.84 -9.42
CA SER A 290 19.09 19.35 -8.42
C SER A 290 20.54 19.83 -8.65
N LEU A 291 20.82 20.51 -9.78
CA LEU A 291 22.15 20.97 -10.16
C LEU A 291 22.86 21.86 -9.13
N PRO A 292 22.20 22.85 -8.49
CA PRO A 292 22.86 23.72 -7.51
C PRO A 292 23.43 22.95 -6.33
N THR A 293 22.81 21.83 -5.96
CA THR A 293 23.20 21.00 -4.80
C THR A 293 24.27 19.95 -5.11
N LEU A 294 24.48 19.62 -6.38
CA LEU A 294 25.37 18.51 -6.78
C LEU A 294 26.76 18.97 -7.20
N GLY A 295 26.95 20.27 -7.52
CA GLY A 295 28.26 20.79 -7.93
C GLY A 295 28.80 20.19 -9.24
N ILE A 296 27.92 19.59 -10.06
CA ILE A 296 28.28 18.92 -11.30
C ILE A 296 28.23 19.91 -12.48
N SER A 297 29.30 19.94 -13.26
CA SER A 297 29.48 20.87 -14.38
C SER A 297 28.76 20.45 -15.67
N ASP A 298 28.49 19.15 -15.88
CA ASP A 298 27.76 18.64 -17.04
C ASP A 298 26.48 17.86 -16.67
N PRO A 299 25.28 18.50 -16.73
CA PRO A 299 24.01 17.84 -16.48
C PRO A 299 23.65 16.76 -17.50
N ALA A 300 24.15 16.84 -18.73
CA ALA A 300 23.78 15.92 -19.80
C ALA A 300 24.44 14.56 -19.59
N GLU A 301 25.69 14.54 -19.14
CA GLU A 301 26.41 13.31 -18.80
C GLU A 301 25.71 12.54 -17.68
N LEU A 302 25.38 13.22 -16.56
CA LEU A 302 24.66 12.60 -15.45
C LEU A 302 23.29 12.07 -15.88
N ALA A 303 22.54 12.82 -16.68
CA ALA A 303 21.26 12.37 -17.20
C ALA A 303 21.41 11.11 -18.07
N GLY A 304 22.48 11.04 -18.88
CA GLY A 304 22.86 9.85 -19.63
C GLY A 304 23.13 8.64 -18.73
N THR A 305 23.94 8.82 -17.68
CA THR A 305 24.25 7.75 -16.71
C THR A 305 23.00 7.26 -15.97
N VAL A 306 22.17 8.18 -15.45
CA VAL A 306 20.93 7.84 -14.75
C VAL A 306 19.98 7.07 -15.67
N THR A 307 19.81 7.53 -16.90
CA THR A 307 18.97 6.85 -17.90
C THR A 307 19.49 5.45 -18.23
N ALA A 308 20.81 5.30 -18.41
CA ALA A 308 21.43 4.00 -18.66
C ALA A 308 21.22 3.02 -17.49
N LEU A 309 21.37 3.48 -16.25
CA LEU A 309 21.09 2.68 -15.06
C LEU A 309 19.62 2.27 -14.97
N LEU A 310 18.69 3.18 -15.26
CA LEU A 310 17.25 2.86 -15.29
C LEU A 310 16.92 1.79 -16.34
N HIS A 311 17.53 1.87 -17.54
CA HIS A 311 17.38 0.82 -18.55
C HIS A 311 17.99 -0.51 -18.10
N LEU A 312 19.14 -0.49 -17.43
CA LEU A 312 19.76 -1.69 -16.85
C LEU A 312 18.83 -2.35 -15.82
N TRP A 313 18.19 -1.57 -14.94
CA TRP A 313 17.22 -2.10 -13.97
C TRP A 313 15.95 -2.63 -14.64
N GLY A 314 15.52 -2.00 -15.74
CA GLY A 314 14.46 -2.53 -16.60
C GLY A 314 14.83 -3.90 -17.19
N LEU A 315 16.04 -4.04 -17.73
CA LEU A 315 16.55 -5.31 -18.24
C LEU A 315 16.64 -6.37 -17.12
N ALA A 316 17.14 -5.99 -15.94
CA ALA A 316 17.18 -6.87 -14.77
C ALA A 316 15.79 -7.37 -14.37
N ALA A 317 14.74 -6.54 -14.48
CA ALA A 317 13.36 -6.96 -14.26
C ALA A 317 12.94 -8.09 -15.22
N PHE A 318 13.23 -7.96 -16.51
CA PHE A 318 12.93 -8.99 -17.51
C PHE A 318 13.74 -10.28 -17.33
N LEU A 319 15.03 -10.16 -17.04
CA LEU A 319 15.89 -11.33 -16.76
C LEU A 319 15.41 -12.07 -15.52
N GLY A 320 15.04 -11.34 -14.47
CA GLY A 320 14.44 -11.91 -13.27
C GLY A 320 13.13 -12.62 -13.56
N ALA A 321 12.27 -12.05 -14.41
CA ALA A 321 11.03 -12.71 -14.81
C ALA A 321 11.30 -14.02 -15.56
N GLY A 322 12.27 -14.04 -16.48
CA GLY A 322 12.71 -15.25 -17.17
C GLY A 322 13.23 -16.33 -16.20
N LEU A 323 14.07 -15.94 -15.24
CA LEU A 323 14.57 -16.83 -14.20
C LEU A 323 13.43 -17.38 -13.32
N ILE A 324 12.52 -16.54 -12.86
CA ILE A 324 11.40 -16.95 -12.01
C ILE A 324 10.45 -17.88 -12.77
N LEU A 325 10.17 -17.61 -14.05
CA LEU A 325 9.40 -18.51 -14.91
C LEU A 325 10.09 -19.89 -15.04
N PHE A 326 11.40 -19.91 -15.23
CA PHE A 326 12.17 -21.15 -15.27
C PHE A 326 12.03 -21.94 -13.95
N LEU A 327 12.17 -21.27 -12.80
CA LEU A 327 12.04 -21.88 -11.48
C LEU A 327 10.62 -22.40 -11.21
N LEU A 328 9.59 -21.64 -11.60
CA LEU A 328 8.18 -22.03 -11.47
C LEU A 328 7.86 -23.25 -12.34
N ASN A 329 8.32 -23.27 -13.59
CA ASN A 329 8.09 -24.40 -14.50
C ASN A 329 8.86 -25.66 -14.09
N ARG A 330 9.94 -25.51 -13.31
CA ARG A 330 10.70 -26.62 -12.72
C ARG A 330 10.27 -26.96 -11.28
N ASN A 331 9.24 -26.30 -10.74
CA ASN A 331 8.77 -26.46 -9.36
C ASN A 331 9.90 -26.38 -8.30
N ARG A 332 10.88 -25.48 -8.50
CA ARG A 332 12.01 -25.27 -7.58
C ARG A 332 11.62 -24.42 -6.37
N THR A 333 10.86 -25.01 -5.46
CA THR A 333 10.29 -24.34 -4.28
C THR A 333 11.33 -23.81 -3.29
N GLU A 334 12.55 -24.31 -3.33
CA GLU A 334 13.69 -23.84 -2.54
C GLU A 334 14.07 -22.39 -2.85
N PHE A 335 13.69 -21.88 -4.02
CA PHE A 335 13.90 -20.47 -4.44
C PHE A 335 12.63 -19.61 -4.29
N SER A 336 11.66 -20.02 -3.48
CA SER A 336 10.42 -19.26 -3.26
C SER A 336 10.62 -17.87 -2.65
N TRP A 337 11.76 -17.59 -2.03
CA TRP A 337 12.15 -16.26 -1.54
C TRP A 337 12.54 -15.29 -2.67
N LEU A 338 13.04 -15.82 -3.80
CA LEU A 338 13.69 -15.04 -4.84
C LEU A 338 12.73 -14.03 -5.50
N PRO A 339 11.47 -14.36 -5.85
CA PRO A 339 10.55 -13.38 -6.41
C PRO A 339 10.34 -12.13 -5.52
N VAL A 340 10.26 -12.32 -4.20
CA VAL A 340 10.08 -11.24 -3.23
C VAL A 340 11.32 -10.34 -3.23
N MET A 341 12.50 -10.94 -3.05
CA MET A 341 13.76 -10.21 -2.94
C MET A 341 14.13 -9.53 -4.26
N TRP A 342 13.92 -10.19 -5.39
CA TRP A 342 14.23 -9.66 -6.71
C TRP A 342 13.39 -8.44 -7.03
N LEU A 343 12.05 -8.55 -6.90
CA LEU A 343 11.17 -7.43 -7.14
C LEU A 343 11.49 -6.26 -6.21
N SER A 344 11.75 -6.55 -4.93
CA SER A 344 12.09 -5.51 -3.94
C SER A 344 13.39 -4.78 -4.28
N ALA A 345 14.43 -5.51 -4.64
CA ALA A 345 15.73 -4.96 -5.01
C ALA A 345 15.65 -4.13 -6.30
N VAL A 346 15.00 -4.65 -7.34
CA VAL A 346 14.82 -3.92 -8.61
C VAL A 346 14.03 -2.63 -8.40
N MET A 347 12.91 -2.68 -7.68
CA MET A 347 12.11 -1.50 -7.42
C MET A 347 12.85 -0.46 -6.56
N LEU A 348 13.62 -0.90 -5.56
CA LEU A 348 14.45 -0.02 -4.75
C LEU A 348 15.57 0.63 -5.58
N LEU A 349 16.21 -0.12 -6.48
CA LEU A 349 17.23 0.41 -7.38
C LEU A 349 16.65 1.43 -8.36
N ILE A 350 15.48 1.15 -8.96
CA ILE A 350 14.77 2.10 -9.82
C ILE A 350 14.47 3.40 -9.04
N GLN A 351 13.95 3.28 -7.82
CA GLN A 351 13.60 4.43 -6.98
C GLN A 351 14.84 5.23 -6.56
N ASN A 352 15.91 4.58 -6.10
CA ASN A 352 17.15 5.25 -5.69
C ASN A 352 17.84 5.94 -6.88
N THR A 353 17.89 5.28 -8.04
CA THR A 353 18.45 5.88 -9.26
C THR A 353 17.60 7.08 -9.70
N GLY A 354 16.27 6.97 -9.69
CA GLY A 354 15.36 8.05 -10.05
C GLY A 354 15.40 9.24 -9.09
N ALA A 355 15.61 8.99 -7.79
CA ALA A 355 15.76 10.01 -6.75
C ALA A 355 17.18 10.60 -6.66
N LEU A 356 18.10 10.18 -7.54
CA LEU A 356 19.52 10.55 -7.52
C LEU A 356 20.22 10.24 -6.19
N TYR A 357 19.73 9.24 -5.45
CA TYR A 357 20.21 8.90 -4.11
C TYR A 357 21.72 8.62 -4.07
N PHE A 358 22.23 7.89 -5.07
CA PHE A 358 23.66 7.56 -5.16
C PHE A 358 24.57 8.72 -5.54
N PHE A 359 23.99 9.84 -5.97
CA PHE A 359 24.72 11.01 -6.46
C PHE A 359 24.66 12.19 -5.49
N GLN A 360 23.69 12.21 -4.59
CA GLN A 360 23.55 13.28 -3.61
C GLN A 360 24.53 13.10 -2.44
N PRO A 361 25.24 14.17 -2.02
CA PRO A 361 26.05 14.11 -0.82
C PRO A 361 25.17 13.88 0.42
N ARG A 362 25.73 13.20 1.42
CA ARG A 362 25.05 13.04 2.71
C ARG A 362 24.84 14.41 3.35
N ARG A 363 23.62 14.64 3.84
CA ARG A 363 23.27 15.85 4.59
C ARG A 363 23.42 15.54 6.08
N GLU A 364 24.22 16.34 6.78
CA GLU A 364 24.35 16.22 8.23
C GLU A 364 22.99 16.46 8.91
N GLY A 365 22.67 15.64 9.92
CA GLY A 365 21.41 15.78 10.65
C GLY A 365 20.15 15.34 9.88
N TYR A 366 20.27 14.78 8.67
CA TYR A 366 19.14 14.25 7.91
C TYR A 366 19.18 12.72 7.85
N ILE A 367 18.18 12.07 8.43
CA ILE A 367 18.01 10.62 8.31
C ILE A 367 17.41 10.34 6.94
N ASN A 368 18.22 9.74 6.07
CA ASN A 368 17.79 9.45 4.72
C ASN A 368 16.92 8.18 4.67
N MET A 369 15.65 8.32 4.29
CA MET A 369 14.72 7.18 4.18
C MET A 369 15.18 6.11 3.19
N HIS A 370 15.99 6.44 2.20
CA HIS A 370 16.59 5.46 1.30
C HIS A 370 17.54 4.50 2.04
N GLU A 371 18.27 4.97 3.07
CA GLU A 371 19.09 4.10 3.94
C GLU A 371 18.21 3.16 4.77
N VAL A 372 17.06 3.65 5.26
CA VAL A 372 16.06 2.82 5.94
C VAL A 372 15.53 1.74 4.99
N PHE A 373 15.24 2.07 3.73
CA PHE A 373 14.75 1.12 2.74
C PHE A 373 15.77 -0.01 2.45
N TRP A 374 17.06 0.32 2.35
CA TRP A 374 18.12 -0.69 2.28
C TRP A 374 18.19 -1.55 3.54
N GLY A 375 18.06 -0.95 4.72
CA GLY A 375 17.98 -1.67 5.99
C GLY A 375 16.84 -2.69 6.00
N LEU A 376 15.63 -2.31 5.54
CA LEU A 376 14.49 -3.22 5.41
C LEU A 376 14.80 -4.38 4.46
N LEU A 377 15.40 -4.10 3.30
CA LEU A 377 15.77 -5.14 2.32
C LEU A 377 16.81 -6.11 2.89
N ILE A 378 17.81 -5.60 3.63
CA ILE A 378 18.82 -6.43 4.29
C ILE A 378 18.16 -7.34 5.34
N LEU A 379 17.28 -6.79 6.18
CA LEU A 379 16.53 -7.58 7.17
C LEU A 379 15.69 -8.69 6.53
N MET A 380 15.06 -8.40 5.38
CA MET A 380 14.36 -9.42 4.59
C MET A 380 15.32 -10.51 4.08
N GLY A 381 16.51 -10.13 3.60
CA GLY A 381 17.53 -11.09 3.16
C GLY A 381 18.03 -11.99 4.29
N LEU A 382 18.32 -11.40 5.45
CA LEU A 382 18.71 -12.14 6.67
C LEU A 382 17.60 -13.10 7.11
N TYR A 383 16.34 -12.64 7.07
CA TYR A 383 15.20 -13.51 7.34
C TYR A 383 15.11 -14.65 6.34
N ALA A 384 15.27 -14.39 5.04
CA ALA A 384 15.20 -15.44 4.02
C ALA A 384 16.27 -16.51 4.25
N ILE A 385 17.50 -16.12 4.57
CA ILE A 385 18.59 -17.05 4.91
C ILE A 385 18.24 -17.87 6.17
N TYR A 386 17.79 -17.20 7.24
CA TYR A 386 17.34 -17.86 8.47
C TYR A 386 16.19 -18.83 8.22
N PHE A 387 15.19 -18.41 7.45
CA PHE A 387 14.03 -19.20 7.10
C PHE A 387 14.46 -20.45 6.34
N LEU A 388 15.31 -20.33 5.31
CA LEU A 388 15.80 -21.48 4.53
C LEU A 388 16.59 -22.47 5.39
N THR A 389 17.46 -22.00 6.28
CA THR A 389 18.30 -22.86 7.12
C THR A 389 17.49 -23.68 8.14
N ILE A 390 16.40 -23.11 8.67
CA ILE A 390 15.56 -23.79 9.67
C ILE A 390 14.41 -24.57 9.02
N HIS A 391 13.75 -24.01 8.01
CA HIS A 391 12.61 -24.66 7.36
C HIS A 391 12.99 -25.80 6.44
N ALA A 392 14.18 -25.79 5.84
CA ALA A 392 14.67 -26.97 5.10
C ALA A 392 14.73 -28.24 5.99
N ARG A 393 14.68 -28.08 7.33
CA ARG A 393 14.70 -29.18 8.30
C ARG A 393 13.32 -29.58 8.83
N ARG A 394 12.25 -28.83 8.54
CA ARG A 394 10.89 -29.09 9.06
C ARG A 394 9.93 -29.27 7.90
N ASP A 395 9.50 -30.51 7.66
CA ASP A 395 8.31 -30.77 6.84
C ASP A 395 7.13 -30.06 7.50
N CYS A 396 6.67 -28.97 6.87
CA CYS A 396 5.50 -28.23 7.31
C CYS A 396 4.25 -28.98 6.87
N SER A 397 4.06 -30.19 7.41
CA SER A 397 2.99 -31.11 7.03
C SER A 397 1.74 -30.97 7.89
N GLU A 398 1.80 -30.33 9.06
CA GLU A 398 0.62 -30.17 9.90
C GLU A 398 0.07 -28.74 9.88
N PRO A 399 -0.97 -28.46 9.07
CA PRO A 399 -1.70 -27.21 9.17
C PRO A 399 -2.29 -27.10 10.58
N ASP A 400 -2.20 -25.92 11.19
CA ASP A 400 -3.00 -25.70 12.37
C ASP A 400 -4.48 -25.75 11.98
N GLN A 401 -5.30 -26.35 12.83
CA GLN A 401 -6.76 -26.25 12.77
C GLN A 401 -7.23 -24.84 13.17
N ILE A 402 -6.63 -23.78 12.62
CA ILE A 402 -7.11 -22.42 12.85
C ILE A 402 -8.44 -22.27 12.13
N SER A 403 -9.41 -21.76 12.88
CA SER A 403 -10.74 -21.44 12.37
C SER A 403 -10.68 -20.65 11.05
N GLU A 404 -11.50 -21.07 10.09
CA GLU A 404 -11.74 -20.33 8.85
C GLU A 404 -12.42 -18.97 9.13
N THR A 405 -13.01 -18.82 10.32
CA THR A 405 -13.61 -17.57 10.79
C THR A 405 -12.63 -16.77 11.64
N ALA A 406 -12.65 -15.44 11.50
CA ALA A 406 -11.91 -14.55 12.37
C ALA A 406 -12.68 -14.22 13.66
N ASN A 407 -11.96 -13.91 14.74
CA ASN A 407 -12.58 -13.35 15.94
C ASN A 407 -12.89 -11.85 15.73
N TRP A 408 -13.97 -11.56 15.02
CA TRP A 408 -14.39 -10.20 14.65
C TRP A 408 -14.50 -9.26 15.85
N ARG A 409 -15.09 -9.74 16.95
CA ARG A 409 -15.31 -8.93 18.15
C ARG A 409 -13.99 -8.49 18.78
N GLY A 410 -13.04 -9.41 18.89
CA GLY A 410 -11.70 -9.11 19.42
C GLY A 410 -10.95 -8.09 18.57
N TRP A 411 -11.01 -8.21 17.25
CA TRP A 411 -10.32 -7.29 16.34
C TRP A 411 -10.97 -5.91 16.22
N ILE A 412 -12.31 -5.82 16.30
CA ILE A 412 -13.02 -4.55 16.37
C ILE A 412 -12.73 -3.86 17.70
N GLY A 413 -12.84 -4.58 18.82
CA GLY A 413 -12.51 -4.04 20.15
C GLY A 413 -11.05 -3.59 20.25
N GLY A 414 -10.12 -4.38 19.72
CA GLY A 414 -8.70 -4.02 19.63
C GLY A 414 -8.47 -2.76 18.78
N SER A 415 -9.12 -2.66 17.62
CA SER A 415 -9.04 -1.47 16.76
C SER A 415 -9.58 -0.22 17.46
N ALA A 416 -10.69 -0.34 18.18
CA ALA A 416 -11.26 0.76 18.96
C ALA A 416 -10.33 1.20 20.10
N ALA A 417 -9.72 0.25 20.81
CA ALA A 417 -8.74 0.53 21.86
C ALA A 417 -7.49 1.24 21.30
N VAL A 418 -6.99 0.80 20.14
CA VAL A 418 -5.87 1.47 19.44
C VAL A 418 -6.28 2.87 19.03
N TYR A 419 -7.47 3.08 18.46
CA TYR A 419 -7.95 4.42 18.11
C TYR A 419 -8.00 5.37 19.32
N ILE A 420 -8.56 4.91 20.44
CA ILE A 420 -8.61 5.69 21.70
C ILE A 420 -7.19 6.05 22.16
N LEU A 421 -6.26 5.08 22.11
CA LEU A 421 -4.87 5.30 22.45
C LEU A 421 -4.20 6.32 21.51
N LEU A 422 -4.44 6.23 20.20
CA LEU A 422 -3.91 7.19 19.23
C LEU A 422 -4.41 8.60 19.53
N VAL A 423 -5.71 8.77 19.78
CA VAL A 423 -6.31 10.05 20.15
C VAL A 423 -5.66 10.61 21.42
N PHE A 424 -5.53 9.77 22.46
CA PHE A 424 -4.89 10.16 23.71
C PHE A 424 -3.43 10.59 23.54
N LEU A 425 -2.60 9.75 22.90
CA LEU A 425 -1.18 10.04 22.69
C LEU A 425 -0.96 11.27 21.82
N THR A 426 -1.83 11.49 20.83
CA THR A 426 -1.74 12.65 19.93
C THR A 426 -1.85 13.97 20.68
N GLY A 427 -2.67 14.03 21.73
CA GLY A 427 -2.78 15.22 22.58
C GLY A 427 -1.45 15.67 23.20
N PHE A 428 -0.48 14.75 23.35
CA PHE A 428 0.87 15.05 23.85
C PHE A 428 1.91 15.17 22.75
N ILE A 429 1.69 14.52 21.61
CA ILE A 429 2.65 14.48 20.50
C ILE A 429 2.49 15.68 19.57
N ASN A 430 1.27 16.12 19.26
CA ASN A 430 1.08 17.19 18.28
C ASN A 430 1.42 18.56 18.89
N THR A 431 2.50 19.16 18.40
CA THR A 431 3.00 20.47 18.82
C THR A 431 2.66 21.55 17.79
N GLU A 432 3.13 22.78 18.03
CA GLU A 432 3.08 23.86 17.04
C GLU A 432 3.76 23.49 15.72
N LYS A 433 4.83 22.66 15.75
CA LYS A 433 5.51 22.18 14.53
C LYS A 433 4.59 21.33 13.65
N ASN A 434 3.72 20.53 14.26
CA ASN A 434 2.74 19.74 13.51
C ASN A 434 1.65 20.64 12.91
N MET A 435 1.23 21.68 13.64
CA MET A 435 0.22 22.64 13.20
C MET A 435 0.60 23.40 11.93
N LEU A 436 1.89 23.60 11.66
CA LEU A 436 2.38 24.30 10.46
C LEU A 436 1.93 23.66 9.14
N SER A 437 1.64 22.36 9.12
CA SER A 437 1.07 21.68 7.95
C SER A 437 -0.29 21.03 8.20
N ALA A 438 -0.87 21.27 9.38
CA ALA A 438 -2.16 20.70 9.71
C ALA A 438 -3.25 21.32 8.85
N ASN A 439 -4.27 20.51 8.57
CA ASN A 439 -5.53 21.03 8.07
C ASN A 439 -6.46 21.23 9.27
N THR A 440 -6.88 22.47 9.50
CA THR A 440 -7.79 22.85 10.59
C THR A 440 -9.17 23.23 10.07
N ARG A 441 -9.35 23.28 8.74
CA ARG A 441 -10.62 23.64 8.14
C ARG A 441 -11.58 22.48 8.32
N TRP A 442 -12.56 22.63 9.21
CA TRP A 442 -13.62 21.64 9.35
C TRP A 442 -14.23 21.30 7.98
N PRO A 443 -14.56 20.02 7.70
CA PRO A 443 -15.24 19.66 6.46
C PRO A 443 -16.43 20.61 6.25
N ILE A 444 -16.52 21.21 5.07
CA ILE A 444 -17.58 22.18 4.79
C ILE A 444 -18.88 21.38 4.65
N TRP A 445 -19.68 21.32 5.70
CA TRP A 445 -21.03 20.78 5.64
C TRP A 445 -21.96 21.88 5.13
N VAL A 446 -22.24 21.88 3.83
CA VAL A 446 -23.20 22.81 3.24
C VAL A 446 -24.50 22.06 2.96
N TRP A 447 -25.32 21.87 4.00
CA TRP A 447 -26.68 21.33 3.84
C TRP A 447 -27.51 22.11 2.82
N THR A 448 -27.19 23.39 2.61
CA THR A 448 -27.88 24.32 1.72
C THR A 448 -27.51 24.18 0.24
N GLN A 449 -26.52 23.35 -0.11
CA GLN A 449 -26.09 23.13 -1.51
C GLN A 449 -26.42 21.73 -2.05
N GLY A 450 -27.11 20.89 -1.26
CA GLY A 450 -27.70 19.64 -1.75
C GLY A 450 -28.82 19.89 -2.79
N PRO A 451 -29.35 18.86 -3.47
CA PRO A 451 -30.29 18.99 -4.59
C PRO A 451 -31.67 19.56 -4.19
N PHE A 452 -31.88 19.87 -2.92
CA PHE A 452 -33.07 20.59 -2.45
C PHE A 452 -32.75 22.09 -2.48
N PRO A 453 -33.46 22.89 -3.31
CA PRO A 453 -33.11 24.28 -3.56
C PRO A 453 -33.26 25.11 -2.27
N GLY A 454 -32.13 25.44 -1.65
CA GLY A 454 -32.06 26.28 -0.46
C GLY A 454 -30.89 27.26 -0.56
N ALA A 455 -31.11 28.36 -1.29
CA ALA A 455 -30.21 29.51 -1.49
C ALA A 455 -29.01 29.29 -2.42
N GLN A 456 -29.12 29.86 -3.62
CA GLN A 456 -27.99 30.17 -4.49
C GLN A 456 -26.96 31.01 -3.70
N PRO A 457 -25.67 30.65 -3.69
CA PRO A 457 -24.65 31.50 -3.10
C PRO A 457 -24.56 32.82 -3.88
N THR A 458 -24.59 33.94 -3.17
CA THR A 458 -24.29 35.26 -3.72
C THR A 458 -22.91 35.19 -4.41
N PRO A 459 -22.77 35.63 -5.67
CA PRO A 459 -21.49 35.57 -6.36
C PRO A 459 -20.44 36.38 -5.60
N THR A 460 -19.32 35.74 -5.26
CA THR A 460 -18.14 36.40 -4.72
C THR A 460 -17.62 37.42 -5.75
N PRO A 461 -17.24 38.65 -5.36
CA PRO A 461 -16.66 39.62 -6.28
C PRO A 461 -15.41 39.04 -6.93
N THR A 462 -15.36 39.08 -8.26
CA THR A 462 -14.17 38.72 -9.04
C THR A 462 -13.00 39.61 -8.63
N ALA A 463 -11.83 38.98 -8.41
CA ALA A 463 -10.57 39.62 -8.03
C ALA A 463 -9.95 40.43 -9.18
N THR A 464 -10.61 41.51 -9.62
CA THR A 464 -10.13 42.40 -10.68
C THR A 464 -10.12 43.89 -10.33
N GLU A 465 -10.39 44.27 -9.09
CA GLU A 465 -10.26 45.67 -8.67
C GLU A 465 -9.30 45.81 -7.48
N ALA A 466 -8.01 45.83 -7.78
CA ALA A 466 -7.04 46.50 -6.92
C ALA A 466 -7.16 48.01 -7.17
N PRO A 467 -7.38 48.86 -6.14
CA PRO A 467 -7.40 50.30 -6.33
C PRO A 467 -5.99 50.79 -6.69
N ARG A 468 -5.89 51.44 -7.85
CA ARG A 468 -4.69 52.15 -8.30
C ARG A 468 -4.43 53.30 -7.32
N SER A 469 -3.31 53.23 -6.60
CA SER A 469 -2.73 54.41 -5.93
C SER A 469 -1.86 55.18 -6.92
N SER A 470 -2.22 56.43 -7.18
CA SER A 470 -1.40 57.49 -7.79
C SER A 470 -1.97 58.83 -7.31
N PRO A 471 -1.20 59.93 -7.28
CA PRO A 471 0.17 60.12 -7.74
C PRO A 471 1.24 60.02 -6.64
#